data_AF-A8Q334-F1
#
_entry.id   AF-A8Q334-F1
#
_cell.length_a   1.000
_cell.length_b   1.000
_cell.length_c   1.000
_cell.angle_alpha   90.00
_cell.angle_beta   90.00
_cell.angle_gamma   90.00
#
_symmetry.space_group_name_H-M   'P 1'
#
loop_
_entity.id
_entity.type
_entity.pdbx_description
1 polymer ?
#
loop_
_entity_poly.entity_id
_entity_poly.type
_entity_poly.pdbx_seq_one_letter_code
_entity_poly.pdbx_strand_id
1 'polypeptide(L)'
;MSPLSAARAALRVYAVGAALIVAQLLRRCVRGFVEPVFSPQPERVAIVTGGTDGIGYSTAKYLAKLGMHVIIAGNNDSKAQEAVRRIKEDTLNDQVEFLYCDLASMRSIREFVQTFKMKKLPLHVLVNNVPTTQRTQPTPRASWPWCCSPTICRRC
;
A
#
# COMPACT_ATOMS: atom_id res chain seq x y z
N MET A 1 13.24 26.85 48.85
CA MET A 1 12.09 26.13 48.26
C MET A 1 11.84 24.88 49.07
N SER A 2 10.62 24.65 49.54
CA SER A 2 10.34 23.46 50.35
C SER A 2 10.27 22.22 49.45
N PRO A 3 10.75 21.04 49.92
CA PRO A 3 10.69 19.80 49.14
C PRO A 3 9.25 19.46 48.69
N LEU A 4 8.26 19.90 49.48
CA LEU A 4 6.83 19.77 49.19
C LEU A 4 6.38 20.58 47.97
N SER A 5 6.96 21.75 47.69
CA SER A 5 6.59 22.55 46.52
C SER A 5 7.13 21.95 45.22
N ALA A 6 8.34 21.38 45.26
CA ALA A 6 8.94 20.69 44.11
C ALA A 6 8.17 19.39 43.76
N ALA A 7 7.80 18.60 44.77
CA ALA A 7 7.02 17.38 44.58
C ALA A 7 5.64 17.65 43.96
N ARG A 8 4.95 18.72 44.40
CA ARG A 8 3.67 19.15 43.81
C ARG A 8 3.79 19.58 42.36
N ALA A 9 4.86 20.30 42.01
CA ALA A 9 5.13 20.71 40.64
C ALA A 9 5.39 19.48 39.73
N ALA A 10 6.22 18.55 40.19
CA ALA A 10 6.50 17.31 39.47
C ALA A 10 5.22 16.48 39.26
N LEU A 11 4.41 16.29 40.29
CA LEU A 11 3.15 15.54 40.19
C LEU A 11 2.19 16.14 39.16
N ARG A 12 2.08 17.47 39.09
CA ARG A 12 1.27 18.17 38.09
C ARG A 12 1.77 17.91 36.67
N VAL A 13 3.08 17.97 36.45
CA VAL A 13 3.68 17.68 35.13
C VAL A 13 3.39 16.24 34.70
N TYR A 14 3.60 15.27 35.60
CA TYR A 14 3.30 13.87 35.30
C TYR A 14 1.80 13.61 35.10
N ALA A 15 0.93 14.22 35.88
CA ALA A 15 -0.52 14.08 35.72
C ALA A 15 -1.02 14.64 34.38
N VAL A 16 -0.51 15.81 33.96
CA VAL A 16 -0.83 16.39 32.65
C VAL A 16 -0.31 15.50 31.52
N GLY A 17 0.93 15.02 31.62
CA GLY A 17 1.51 14.09 30.64
C GLY A 17 0.71 12.79 30.52
N ALA A 18 0.34 12.17 31.65
CA ALA A 18 -0.48 10.98 31.68
C ALA A 18 -1.89 11.22 31.10
N ALA A 19 -2.53 12.35 31.43
CA ALA A 19 -3.82 12.72 30.87
C ALA A 19 -3.76 12.91 29.34
N LEU A 20 -2.67 13.49 28.80
CA LEU A 20 -2.46 13.63 27.36
C LEU A 20 -2.28 12.28 26.67
N ILE A 21 -1.47 11.38 27.26
CA ILE A 21 -1.27 10.03 26.72
C ILE A 21 -2.60 9.27 26.73
N VAL A 22 -3.33 9.29 27.85
CA VAL A 22 -4.65 8.66 27.96
C VAL A 22 -5.61 9.25 26.93
N ALA A 23 -5.67 10.57 26.78
CA ALA A 23 -6.51 11.21 25.77
C ALA A 23 -6.11 10.82 24.33
N GLN A 24 -4.81 10.68 24.03
CA GLN A 24 -4.34 10.23 22.72
C GLN A 24 -4.68 8.76 22.44
N LEU A 25 -4.53 7.89 23.44
CA LEU A 25 -4.90 6.48 23.35
C LEU A 25 -6.41 6.32 23.18
N LEU A 26 -7.20 7.05 23.97
CA LEU A 26 -8.65 7.07 23.84
C LEU A 26 -9.08 7.63 22.48
N ARG A 27 -8.45 8.68 21.96
CA ARG A 27 -8.73 9.19 20.60
C ARG A 27 -8.43 8.14 19.53
N ARG A 28 -7.35 7.36 19.67
CA ARG A 28 -7.01 6.26 18.75
C ARG A 28 -8.03 5.12 18.81
N CYS A 29 -8.50 4.76 20.00
CA CYS A 29 -9.49 3.70 20.18
C CYS A 29 -10.90 4.12 19.73
N VAL A 30 -11.30 5.36 20.01
CA VAL A 30 -12.68 5.85 19.78
C VAL A 30 -12.91 6.30 18.34
N ARG A 31 -11.92 6.89 17.66
CA ARG A 31 -12.14 7.40 16.30
C ARG A 31 -12.15 6.33 15.21
N GLY A 32 -11.69 5.11 15.52
CA GLY A 32 -11.51 4.07 14.52
C GLY A 32 -10.63 4.55 13.35
N PHE A 33 -10.49 3.71 12.33
CA PHE A 33 -10.06 4.19 11.03
C PHE A 33 -11.31 4.70 10.31
N VAL A 34 -11.48 6.03 10.25
CA VAL A 34 -12.48 6.62 9.36
C VAL A 34 -11.97 6.36 7.94
N GLU A 35 -12.67 5.50 7.21
CA GLU A 35 -12.35 5.25 5.81
C GLU A 35 -12.45 6.59 5.06
N PRO A 36 -11.37 7.06 4.40
CA PRO A 36 -11.40 8.33 3.70
C PRO A 36 -12.52 8.26 2.64
N VAL A 37 -13.40 9.27 2.62
CA VAL A 37 -14.46 9.35 1.62
C VAL A 37 -13.90 10.05 0.40
N PHE A 38 -13.54 9.29 -0.62
CA PHE A 38 -13.17 9.82 -1.92
C PHE A 38 -14.40 9.95 -2.82
N SER A 39 -14.45 11.01 -3.64
CA SER A 39 -15.49 11.15 -4.66
C SER A 39 -15.33 10.08 -5.75
N PRO A 40 -16.42 9.63 -6.41
CA PRO A 40 -16.35 8.71 -7.53
C PRO A 40 -15.34 9.17 -8.60
N GLN A 41 -14.61 8.20 -9.16
CA GLN A 41 -13.55 8.37 -10.15
C GLN A 41 -13.83 7.51 -11.41
N PRO A 42 -14.97 7.72 -12.10
CA PRO A 42 -15.28 6.98 -13.33
C PRO A 42 -14.21 7.25 -14.41
N GLU A 43 -14.07 6.32 -15.34
CA GLU A 43 -13.15 6.39 -16.50
C GLU A 43 -11.65 6.45 -16.17
N ARG A 44 -11.30 6.50 -14.87
CA ARG A 44 -9.91 6.38 -14.44
C ARG A 44 -9.50 4.93 -14.37
N VAL A 45 -8.21 4.70 -14.56
CA VAL A 45 -7.62 3.37 -14.68
C VAL A 45 -6.53 3.21 -13.63
N ALA A 46 -6.62 2.15 -12.85
CA ALA A 46 -5.65 1.80 -11.83
C ALA A 46 -5.03 0.43 -12.11
N ILE A 47 -3.73 0.31 -11.94
CA ILE A 47 -3.03 -0.98 -11.87
C ILE A 47 -2.68 -1.23 -10.40
N VAL A 48 -3.06 -2.38 -9.87
CA VAL A 48 -2.73 -2.82 -8.51
C VAL A 48 -1.89 -4.09 -8.59
N THR A 49 -0.59 -3.97 -8.32
CA THR A 49 0.26 -5.17 -8.19
C THR A 49 -0.04 -5.87 -6.87
N GLY A 50 -0.03 -7.22 -6.88
CA GLY A 50 -0.40 -8.04 -5.72
C GLY A 50 -1.83 -7.79 -5.24
N GLY A 51 -2.74 -7.41 -6.14
CA GLY A 51 -4.15 -7.11 -5.84
C GLY A 51 -5.04 -8.33 -5.57
N THR A 52 -4.48 -9.52 -5.40
CA THR A 52 -5.25 -10.77 -5.25
C THR A 52 -5.61 -11.08 -3.80
N ASP A 53 -4.88 -10.52 -2.82
CA ASP A 53 -5.12 -10.77 -1.40
C ASP A 53 -4.70 -9.57 -0.52
N GLY A 54 -5.08 -9.60 0.76
CA GLY A 54 -4.65 -8.68 1.80
C GLY A 54 -4.92 -7.21 1.48
N ILE A 55 -3.89 -6.37 1.68
CA ILE A 55 -3.96 -4.91 1.45
C ILE A 55 -4.20 -4.61 -0.03
N GLY A 56 -3.61 -5.39 -0.94
CA GLY A 56 -3.74 -5.20 -2.38
C GLY A 56 -5.17 -5.46 -2.84
N TYR A 57 -5.78 -6.56 -2.38
CA TYR A 57 -7.17 -6.87 -2.66
C TYR A 57 -8.12 -5.78 -2.14
N SER A 58 -7.92 -5.35 -0.89
CA SER A 58 -8.74 -4.30 -0.28
C SER A 58 -8.62 -2.98 -1.06
N THR A 59 -7.41 -2.66 -1.52
CA THR A 59 -7.15 -1.47 -2.35
C THR A 59 -7.82 -1.58 -3.72
N ALA A 60 -7.68 -2.73 -4.41
CA ALA A 60 -8.32 -2.97 -5.69
C ALA A 60 -9.85 -2.88 -5.58
N LYS A 61 -10.43 -3.48 -4.54
CA LYS A 61 -11.86 -3.39 -4.22
C LYS A 61 -12.30 -1.94 -3.99
N TYR A 62 -11.54 -1.19 -3.21
CA TYR A 62 -11.88 0.20 -2.92
C TYR A 62 -11.82 1.08 -4.18
N LEU A 63 -10.79 0.94 -5.01
CA LEU A 63 -10.69 1.66 -6.29
C LEU A 63 -11.83 1.27 -7.25
N ALA A 64 -12.23 -0.01 -7.26
CA ALA A 64 -13.38 -0.46 -8.04
C ALA A 64 -14.71 0.14 -7.51
N LYS A 65 -14.89 0.30 -6.19
CA LYS A 65 -16.03 1.02 -5.60
C LYS A 65 -16.09 2.48 -6.02
N LEU A 66 -14.96 3.11 -6.31
CA LEU A 66 -14.92 4.46 -6.87
C LEU A 66 -15.30 4.50 -8.36
N GLY A 67 -15.60 3.37 -9.01
CA GLY A 67 -15.97 3.30 -10.42
C GLY A 67 -14.78 3.30 -11.38
N MET A 68 -13.56 3.07 -10.88
CA MET A 68 -12.37 2.98 -11.72
C MET A 68 -12.32 1.65 -12.49
N HIS A 69 -11.64 1.65 -13.63
CA HIS A 69 -11.18 0.43 -14.27
C HIS A 69 -9.94 -0.08 -13.52
N VAL A 70 -10.06 -1.22 -12.84
CA VAL A 70 -8.99 -1.80 -12.03
C VAL A 70 -8.37 -3.01 -12.71
N ILE A 71 -7.07 -2.93 -12.97
CA ILE A 71 -6.26 -4.03 -13.48
C ILE A 71 -5.47 -4.62 -12.30
N ILE A 72 -5.76 -5.85 -11.95
CA ILE A 72 -4.99 -6.62 -10.96
C ILE A 72 -3.79 -7.23 -11.68
N ALA A 73 -2.58 -6.91 -11.21
CA ALA A 73 -1.33 -7.43 -11.74
C ALA A 73 -0.72 -8.43 -10.74
N GLY A 74 -0.42 -9.64 -11.20
CA GLY A 74 0.15 -10.68 -10.35
C GLY A 74 0.51 -11.94 -11.13
N ASN A 75 1.05 -12.95 -10.45
CA ASN A 75 1.62 -14.15 -11.07
C ASN A 75 0.80 -15.43 -10.82
N ASN A 76 -0.41 -15.32 -10.27
CA ASN A 76 -1.29 -16.46 -9.98
C ASN A 76 -2.66 -16.22 -10.58
N ASP A 77 -2.88 -16.77 -11.78
CA ASP A 77 -4.14 -16.65 -12.53
C ASP A 77 -5.36 -17.10 -11.72
N SER A 78 -5.29 -18.27 -11.08
CA SER A 78 -6.44 -18.82 -10.36
C SER A 78 -6.90 -17.91 -9.21
N LYS A 79 -5.96 -17.46 -8.37
CA LYS A 79 -6.28 -16.51 -7.29
C LYS A 79 -6.75 -15.17 -7.83
N ALA A 80 -6.19 -14.72 -8.96
CA ALA A 80 -6.57 -13.46 -9.54
C ALA A 80 -7.97 -13.47 -10.14
N GLN A 81 -8.36 -14.53 -10.84
CA GLN A 81 -9.72 -14.67 -11.37
C GLN A 81 -10.77 -14.68 -10.26
N GLU A 82 -10.48 -15.37 -9.16
CA GLU A 82 -11.37 -15.35 -7.99
C GLU A 82 -11.45 -13.96 -7.35
N ALA A 83 -10.32 -13.25 -7.23
CA ALA A 83 -10.30 -11.88 -6.74
C ALA A 83 -11.09 -10.93 -7.65
N VAL A 84 -10.91 -11.02 -8.97
CA VAL A 84 -11.67 -10.24 -9.96
C VAL A 84 -13.17 -10.49 -9.79
N ARG A 85 -13.59 -11.76 -9.78
CA ARG A 85 -15.00 -12.14 -9.63
C ARG A 85 -15.61 -11.53 -8.36
N ARG A 86 -14.96 -11.73 -7.22
CA ARG A 86 -15.44 -11.20 -5.93
C ARG A 86 -15.50 -9.68 -5.91
N ILE A 87 -14.53 -8.99 -6.50
CA ILE A 87 -14.54 -7.53 -6.55
C ILE A 87 -15.69 -7.04 -7.44
N LYS A 88 -15.93 -7.65 -8.61
CA LYS A 88 -17.06 -7.30 -9.46
C LYS A 88 -18.39 -7.46 -8.72
N GLU A 89 -18.58 -8.61 -8.07
CA GLU A 89 -19.78 -8.90 -7.27
C GLU A 89 -19.97 -7.89 -6.12
N ASP A 90 -18.90 -7.60 -5.38
CA ASP A 90 -18.94 -6.73 -4.20
C ASP A 90 -19.12 -5.24 -4.53
N THR A 91 -18.75 -4.82 -5.74
CA THR A 91 -18.71 -3.41 -6.14
C THR A 91 -19.67 -3.04 -7.25
N LEU A 92 -20.29 -4.03 -7.88
CA LEU A 92 -21.14 -3.88 -9.07
C LEU A 92 -20.44 -3.16 -10.23
N ASN A 93 -19.10 -3.25 -10.28
CA ASN A 93 -18.27 -2.65 -11.31
C ASN A 93 -17.63 -3.75 -12.17
N ASP A 94 -18.07 -3.85 -13.43
CA ASP A 94 -17.56 -4.86 -14.37
C ASP A 94 -16.18 -4.54 -14.95
N GLN A 95 -15.67 -3.32 -14.75
CA GLN A 95 -14.37 -2.84 -15.24
C GLN A 95 -13.23 -3.29 -14.30
N VAL A 96 -13.19 -4.58 -13.99
CA VAL A 96 -12.12 -5.20 -13.21
C VAL A 96 -11.57 -6.36 -14.01
N GLU A 97 -10.26 -6.38 -14.22
CA GLU A 97 -9.60 -7.43 -14.98
C GLU A 97 -8.26 -7.82 -14.39
N PHE A 98 -7.77 -8.98 -14.81
CA PHE A 98 -6.46 -9.47 -14.43
C PHE A 98 -5.52 -9.43 -15.63
N LEU A 99 -4.28 -9.00 -15.38
CA LEU A 99 -3.17 -9.13 -16.32
C LEU A 99 -1.99 -9.79 -15.62
N TYR A 100 -1.48 -10.87 -16.20
CA TYR A 100 -0.34 -11.59 -15.66
C TYR A 100 0.91 -10.69 -15.62
N CYS A 101 1.55 -10.65 -14.46
CA CYS A 101 2.80 -9.93 -14.23
C CYS A 101 3.58 -10.58 -13.08
N ASP A 102 4.70 -11.21 -13.42
CA ASP A 102 5.69 -11.64 -12.45
C ASP A 102 6.74 -10.55 -12.24
N LEU A 103 6.66 -9.86 -11.10
CA LEU A 103 7.60 -8.79 -10.75
C LEU A 103 9.02 -9.29 -10.49
N ALA A 104 9.24 -10.60 -10.32
CA ALA A 104 10.58 -11.16 -10.23
C ALA A 104 11.28 -11.26 -11.60
N SER A 105 10.54 -11.08 -12.71
CA SER A 105 11.03 -11.25 -14.07
C SER A 105 10.89 -9.98 -14.90
N MET A 106 12.02 -9.34 -15.26
CA MET A 106 12.04 -8.18 -16.16
C MET A 106 11.44 -8.49 -17.53
N ARG A 107 11.49 -9.76 -17.97
CA ARG A 107 10.80 -10.19 -19.20
C ARG A 107 9.29 -10.11 -19.03
N SER A 108 8.76 -10.68 -17.95
CA SER A 108 7.33 -10.65 -17.66
C SER A 108 6.81 -9.22 -17.51
N ILE A 109 7.56 -8.34 -16.84
CA ILE A 109 7.22 -6.93 -16.72
C ILE A 109 7.13 -6.25 -18.09
N ARG A 110 8.06 -6.53 -19.01
CA ARG A 110 8.02 -5.96 -20.37
C ARG A 110 6.80 -6.46 -21.16
N GLU A 111 6.49 -7.75 -21.08
CA GLU A 111 5.32 -8.37 -21.72
C GLU A 111 4.01 -7.80 -21.15
N PHE A 112 3.93 -7.61 -19.84
CA PHE A 112 2.82 -6.94 -19.17
C PHE A 112 2.64 -5.51 -19.68
N VAL A 113 3.71 -4.72 -19.75
CA VAL A 113 3.67 -3.33 -20.24
C VAL A 113 3.22 -3.28 -21.70
N GLN A 114 3.68 -4.20 -22.55
CA GLN A 114 3.24 -4.27 -23.94
C GLN A 114 1.73 -4.59 -24.02
N THR A 115 1.28 -5.58 -23.25
CA THR A 115 -0.14 -5.97 -23.18
C THR A 115 -1.01 -4.82 -22.71
N PHE A 116 -0.59 -4.09 -21.67
CA PHE A 116 -1.30 -2.91 -21.19
C PHE A 116 -1.36 -1.80 -22.25
N LYS A 117 -0.23 -1.52 -22.94
CA LYS A 117 -0.19 -0.52 -24.02
C LYS A 117 -1.14 -0.86 -25.17
N MET A 118 -1.28 -2.14 -25.52
CA MET A 118 -2.21 -2.57 -26.58
C MET A 118 -3.67 -2.29 -26.26
N LYS A 119 -4.04 -2.22 -24.98
CA LYS A 119 -5.41 -1.85 -24.55
C LYS A 119 -5.75 -0.38 -24.80
N LYS A 120 -4.75 0.47 -25.10
CA LYS A 120 -4.91 1.92 -25.33
C LYS A 120 -5.63 2.63 -24.19
N LEU A 121 -5.45 2.15 -22.96
CA LEU A 121 -5.99 2.75 -21.75
C LEU A 121 -4.99 3.77 -21.18
N PRO A 122 -5.45 4.91 -20.63
CA PRO A 122 -4.60 5.78 -19.82
C PRO A 122 -4.20 5.06 -18.53
N LEU A 123 -3.06 5.39 -17.93
CA LEU A 123 -2.70 4.93 -16.59
C LEU A 123 -2.78 6.11 -15.62
N HIS A 124 -3.70 6.06 -14.66
CA HIS A 124 -3.90 7.14 -13.69
C HIS A 124 -3.30 6.82 -12.32
N VAL A 125 -3.39 5.54 -11.90
CA VAL A 125 -2.91 5.09 -10.59
C VAL A 125 -2.11 3.80 -10.75
N LEU A 126 -0.94 3.74 -10.14
CA LEU A 126 -0.15 2.52 -9.99
C LEU A 126 0.08 2.27 -8.51
N VAL A 127 -0.48 1.16 -8.00
CA VAL A 127 -0.27 0.70 -6.63
C VAL A 127 0.77 -0.41 -6.65
N ASN A 128 1.94 -0.13 -6.10
CA ASN A 128 3.01 -1.11 -5.93
C ASN A 128 2.86 -1.84 -4.60
N ASN A 129 2.10 -2.94 -4.60
CA ASN A 129 1.78 -3.72 -3.41
C ASN A 129 2.06 -5.22 -3.62
N VAL A 130 3.32 -5.59 -3.82
CA VAL A 130 3.71 -7.01 -3.86
C VAL A 130 4.41 -7.40 -2.55
N PRO A 131 3.93 -8.45 -1.86
CA PRO A 131 4.65 -8.98 -0.71
C PRO A 131 5.92 -9.68 -1.19
N THR A 132 7.07 -9.22 -0.70
CA THR A 132 8.34 -9.90 -0.93
C THR A 132 8.57 -10.94 0.14
N THR A 133 8.20 -12.20 -0.11
CA THR A 133 8.73 -13.31 0.68
C THR A 133 10.09 -13.69 0.12
N GLN A 134 11.10 -12.84 0.31
CA GLN A 134 12.48 -13.27 0.12
C GLN A 134 12.93 -13.94 1.42
N ARG A 135 13.20 -15.26 1.39
CA ARG A 135 14.35 -15.73 2.17
C ARG A 135 15.53 -15.03 1.53
N THR A 136 16.02 -13.97 2.15
CA THR A 136 17.28 -13.35 1.74
C THR A 136 18.34 -14.45 1.75
N GLN A 137 18.70 -14.98 0.59
CA GLN A 137 20.09 -15.40 0.45
C GLN A 137 20.91 -14.11 0.61
N PRO A 138 21.93 -14.09 1.49
CA PRO A 138 22.77 -12.92 1.64
C PRO A 138 23.32 -12.58 0.26
N THR A 139 22.94 -11.43 -0.28
CA THR A 139 23.55 -10.92 -1.50
C THR A 139 25.03 -10.69 -1.21
N PRO A 140 25.97 -11.24 -2.00
CA PRO A 140 27.37 -10.86 -1.89
C PRO A 140 27.43 -9.35 -2.05
N ARG A 141 28.06 -8.67 -1.08
CA ARG A 141 28.08 -7.21 -0.89
C ARG A 141 28.66 -6.40 -2.09
N ALA A 142 28.99 -7.05 -3.19
CA ALA A 142 29.72 -6.53 -4.34
C ALA A 142 28.87 -6.26 -5.60
N SER A 143 27.56 -6.54 -5.62
CA SER A 143 26.75 -6.43 -6.84
C SER A 143 25.95 -5.14 -7.03
N TRP A 144 26.06 -4.16 -6.12
CA TRP A 144 25.38 -2.86 -6.25
C TRP A 144 26.39 -1.75 -6.59
N PRO A 145 26.71 -1.51 -7.88
CA PRO A 145 27.69 -0.50 -8.29
C PRO A 145 27.32 0.94 -7.87
N TRP A 146 26.06 1.21 -7.55
CA TRP A 146 25.58 2.52 -7.09
C TRP A 146 25.82 2.81 -5.60
N CYS A 147 25.97 1.76 -4.78
CA CYS A 147 26.20 1.92 -3.33
C CYS A 147 27.67 2.24 -3.00
N CYS A 148 28.58 1.99 -3.95
CA CYS A 148 30.03 2.17 -3.79
C CYS A 148 30.56 3.47 -4.44
N SER A 149 29.71 4.47 -4.69
CA SER A 149 30.20 5.78 -5.12
C SER A 149 30.56 6.65 -3.90
N PRO A 150 31.82 7.11 -3.73
CA PRO A 150 32.25 7.92 -2.59
C PRO A 150 31.46 9.22 -2.40
N THR A 151 30.74 9.67 -3.44
CA THR A 151 30.00 10.93 -3.49
C THR A 151 28.64 10.85 -2.79
N ILE A 152 28.02 9.67 -2.70
CA ILE A 152 26.67 9.47 -2.13
C ILE A 152 26.71 9.20 -0.62
N CYS A 153 27.82 8.69 -0.08
CA CYS A 153 27.93 8.26 1.31
C CYS A 153 27.96 9.40 2.35
N ARG A 154 27.92 10.69 1.94
CA ARG A 154 27.91 11.84 2.87
C ARG A 154 26.52 12.41 3.16
N ARG A 155 25.43 11.75 2.75
CA ARG A 155 24.06 12.27 2.92
C ARG A 155 23.04 11.29 3.51
N CYS A 156 23.50 10.21 4.14
CA CYS A 156 22.68 9.40 5.04
C CYS A 156 23.12 9.62 6.49
#